data_AF-A0A2W0EL32-F1
#
_entry.id   AF-A0A2W0EL32-F1
#
_cell.length_a   1.000
_cell.length_b   1.000
_cell.length_c   1.000
_cell.angle_alpha   90.00
_cell.angle_beta   90.00
_cell.angle_gamma   90.00
#
_symmetry.space_group_name_H-M   'P 1'
#
loop_
_entity.id
_entity.type
_entity.pdbx_description
1 polymer ?
#
loop_
_entity_poly.entity_id
_entity_poly.type
_entity_poly.pdbx_seq_one_letter_code
_entity_poly.pdbx_strand_id
1 'polypeptide(L)' 'MKMLLAYQPPYDWPAMLGFLSARAITGLETVVDGVYSRSIGLNGACGTFSIQPATADALELSLDFPDPGAVPAIV' A
#
# COMPACT_ATOMS: atom_id res chain seq x y z
N MET A 1 -0.31 11.96 -0.93
CA MET A 1 0.00 11.98 -2.38
C MET A 1 -0.45 10.69 -3.04
N LYS A 2 -0.57 10.67 -4.38
CA LYS A 2 -0.86 9.45 -5.16
C LYS A 2 0.24 9.17 -6.17
N MET A 3 0.55 7.89 -6.41
CA MET A 3 1.48 7.45 -7.45
C MET A 3 1.19 6.04 -7.95
N LEU A 4 1.76 5.68 -9.10
CA LEU A 4 1.65 4.34 -9.69
C LEU A 4 2.94 3.56 -9.47
N LEU A 5 2.80 2.34 -8.95
CA LEU A 5 3.88 1.37 -8.78
C LEU A 5 3.72 0.30 -9.86
N ALA A 6 4.51 0.39 -10.92
CA ALA A 6 4.43 -0.55 -12.05
C ALA A 6 4.86 -1.96 -11.64
N TYR A 7 4.16 -2.97 -12.17
CA TYR A 7 4.55 -4.38 -12.06
C TYR A 7 4.63 -5.02 -13.44
N GLN A 8 5.25 -6.20 -13.53
CA GLN A 8 5.18 -7.02 -14.73
C GLN A 8 4.03 -8.02 -14.59
N PRO A 9 3.02 -8.00 -15.48
CA PRO A 9 1.90 -8.93 -15.41
C PRO A 9 2.35 -10.38 -15.71
N PRO A 10 1.65 -11.39 -15.18
CA PRO A 10 0.45 -11.29 -14.35
C PRO A 10 0.75 -11.04 -12.86
N TYR A 11 -0.05 -10.19 -12.21
CA TYR A 11 -0.03 -10.00 -10.75
C TYR A 11 -1.40 -10.40 -10.17
N ASP A 12 -1.46 -11.49 -9.41
CA ASP A 12 -2.69 -11.99 -8.80
C ASP A 12 -3.06 -11.19 -7.53
N TRP A 13 -3.71 -10.04 -7.75
CA TRP A 13 -4.11 -9.15 -6.66
C TRP A 13 -5.11 -9.78 -5.68
N PRO A 14 -6.16 -10.50 -6.12
CA PRO A 14 -7.06 -11.20 -5.20
C PRO A 14 -6.34 -12.20 -4.29
N ALA A 15 -5.39 -12.98 -4.81
CA ALA A 15 -4.58 -13.89 -4.01
C ALA A 15 -3.71 -13.12 -2.98
N MET A 16 -3.10 -12.01 -3.39
CA MET A 16 -2.31 -11.15 -2.49
C MET A 16 -3.16 -10.58 -1.36
N LEU A 17 -4.37 -10.09 -1.65
CA LEU A 17 -5.30 -9.63 -0.63
C LEU A 17 -5.72 -10.73 0.33
N GLY A 18 -5.95 -11.96 -0.16
CA GLY A 18 -6.23 -13.11 0.68
C GLY A 18 -5.07 -13.41 1.64
N PHE A 19 -3.84 -13.36 1.15
CA PHE A 19 -2.64 -13.54 1.97
C PHE A 19 -2.49 -12.46 3.05
N LEU A 20 -2.67 -11.18 2.69
CA LEU A 20 -2.55 -10.04 3.59
C LEU A 20 -3.68 -10.01 4.62
N SER A 21 -4.92 -10.27 4.20
CA SER A 21 -6.10 -10.29 5.09
C SER A 21 -5.96 -11.34 6.18
N ALA A 22 -5.49 -12.55 5.83
CA ALA A 22 -5.27 -13.63 6.80
C ALA A 22 -4.19 -13.32 7.85
N ARG A 23 -3.39 -12.26 7.66
CA ARG A 23 -2.28 -11.86 8.52
C ARG A 23 -2.44 -10.45 9.09
N ALA A 24 -3.56 -9.78 8.82
CA ALA A 24 -3.74 -8.39 9.17
C ALA A 24 -3.67 -8.17 10.69
N ILE A 25 -2.79 -7.27 11.11
CA ILE A 25 -2.68 -6.85 12.50
C ILE A 25 -3.81 -5.87 12.81
N THR A 26 -4.67 -6.24 13.77
CA THR A 26 -5.79 -5.39 14.21
C THR A 26 -5.30 -4.01 14.66
N GLY A 27 -5.89 -2.97 14.07
CA GLY A 27 -5.55 -1.57 14.35
C GLY A 27 -4.35 -1.02 13.56
N LEU A 28 -3.62 -1.86 12.82
CA LEU A 28 -2.50 -1.43 11.98
C LEU A 28 -2.74 -1.68 10.49
N GLU A 29 -3.44 -2.76 10.15
CA GLU A 29 -3.65 -3.21 8.79
C GLU A 29 -5.13 -3.50 8.53
N THR A 30 -5.60 -3.14 7.35
CA THR A 30 -6.98 -3.39 6.90
C THR A 30 -7.00 -3.82 5.45
N VAL A 31 -7.85 -4.79 5.13
CA VAL A 31 -8.18 -5.18 3.76
C VAL A 31 -9.69 -5.03 3.59
N VAL A 32 -10.12 -4.04 2.79
CA VAL A 32 -11.53 -3.70 2.56
C VAL A 32 -11.70 -3.29 1.10
N ASP A 33 -12.77 -3.76 0.45
CA ASP A 33 -13.16 -3.37 -0.92
C ASP A 33 -12.03 -3.44 -1.98
N GLY A 34 -11.17 -4.46 -1.86
CA GLY A 34 -10.07 -4.65 -2.81
C GLY A 34 -8.84 -3.78 -2.54
N VAL A 35 -8.79 -3.08 -1.41
CA VAL A 35 -7.71 -2.18 -0.99
C VAL A 35 -7.01 -2.73 0.23
N TYR A 36 -5.69 -2.75 0.23
CA TYR A 36 -4.89 -2.98 1.43
C TYR A 36 -4.36 -1.65 1.95
N SER A 37 -4.55 -1.38 3.24
CA SER A 37 -4.05 -0.18 3.91
C SER A 37 -3.29 -0.55 5.17
N ARG A 38 -2.23 0.20 5.49
CA ARG A 38 -1.51 0.04 6.75
C ARG A 38 -0.88 1.32 7.27
N SER A 39 -0.56 1.31 8.57
CA SER A 39 0.39 2.26 9.15
C SER A 39 1.84 1.89 8.83
N ILE A 40 2.68 2.92 8.69
CA ILE A 40 4.13 2.84 8.49
C ILE A 40 4.84 3.84 9.40
N GLY A 41 5.99 3.45 9.96
CA GLY A 41 6.88 4.32 10.70
C GLY A 41 8.25 4.37 10.02
N LEU A 42 8.80 5.57 9.83
CA LEU A 42 10.11 5.78 9.23
C LEU A 42 10.76 7.02 9.87
N ASN A 43 11.99 6.89 10.35
CA ASN A 43 12.76 7.99 10.98
C ASN A 43 11.99 8.72 12.11
N GLY A 44 11.21 7.99 12.91
CA GLY A 44 10.42 8.55 14.01
C GLY A 44 9.13 9.25 13.58
N ALA A 45 8.88 9.39 12.28
CA ALA A 45 7.61 9.85 11.74
C ALA A 45 6.69 8.65 11.45
N CYS A 46 5.38 8.87 11.64
CA CYS A 46 4.34 7.89 11.31
C CYS A 46 3.50 8.40 10.15
N GLY A 47 2.98 7.48 9.36
CA GLY A 47 2.00 7.76 8.34
C GLY A 47 1.21 6.50 7.98
N THR A 48 0.42 6.60 6.92
CA THR A 48 -0.38 5.51 6.40
C THR A 48 -0.25 5.43 4.90
N PHE A 49 -0.45 4.24 4.35
CA PHE A 49 -0.64 4.10 2.92
C PHE A 49 -1.75 3.13 2.60
N SER A 50 -2.27 3.25 1.39
CA SER A 50 -3.22 2.32 0.78
C SER A 50 -2.77 1.97 -0.63
N ILE A 51 -2.93 0.71 -1.01
CA ILE A 51 -2.64 0.21 -2.36
C ILE A 51 -3.84 -0.55 -2.94
N GLN A 52 -4.06 -0.34 -4.23
CA GLN A 52 -5.11 -0.99 -5.01
C GLN A 52 -4.69 -1.11 -6.48
N PRO A 53 -5.31 -1.99 -7.28
CA PRO A 53 -5.02 -2.09 -8.71
C PRO A 53 -5.39 -0.80 -9.43
N ALA A 54 -4.53 -0.36 -10.35
CA ALA A 54 -4.86 0.67 -11.32
C ALA A 54 -5.43 0.04 -12.60
N THR A 55 -5.87 0.87 -13.55
CA THR A 55 -6.26 0.38 -14.90
C THR A 55 -5.07 -0.02 -15.77
N ALA A 56 -3.85 0.39 -15.38
CA ALA A 56 -2.59 -0.01 -16.01
C ALA A 56 -1.98 -1.20 -15.27
N ASP A 57 -0.90 -1.77 -15.79
CA ASP A 57 -0.06 -2.79 -15.10
C ASP A 57 0.71 -2.17 -13.92
N ALA A 58 -0.03 -1.67 -12.94
CA ALA A 58 0.47 -0.96 -11.78
C ALA A 58 -0.51 -1.03 -10.61
N LEU A 59 0.01 -0.81 -9.40
CA LEU A 59 -0.78 -0.49 -8.21
C LEU A 59 -0.83 1.03 -8.01
N GLU A 60 -2.00 1.59 -7.73
CA GLU A 60 -2.12 2.96 -7.22
C GLU A 60 -1.81 2.96 -5.72
N LEU A 61 -0.76 3.68 -5.34
CA LEU A 61 -0.42 4.01 -3.97
C LEU A 61 -1.03 5.36 -3.59
N SER A 62 -1.80 5.39 -2.51
CA SER A 62 -2.14 6.61 -1.78
C SER A 62 -1.33 6.65 -0.50
N LEU A 63 -0.43 7.62 -0.37
CA LEU A 63 0.48 7.78 0.77
C LEU A 63 0.15 9.05 1.55
N ASP A 64 -0.11 8.93 2.84
CA ASP A 64 -0.19 10.03 3.79
C ASP A 64 0.98 9.92 4.77
N PHE A 65 2.01 10.73 4.53
CA PHE A 65 3.24 10.73 5.32
C PHE A 65 3.75 12.17 5.45
N PRO A 66 4.18 12.61 6.65
CA PRO A 66 4.44 14.02 6.92
C PRO A 66 5.69 14.59 6.21
N ASP A 67 6.65 13.73 5.84
CA ASP A 67 7.87 14.12 5.12
C ASP A 67 7.82 13.64 3.65
N PRO A 68 7.61 14.54 2.67
CA PRO A 68 7.66 14.20 1.25
C PRO A 68 9.04 13.72 0.78
N GLY A 69 10.13 14.10 1.46
CA GLY A 69 11.49 13.67 1.14
C GLY A 69 11.73 12.19 1.46
N ALA A 70 10.89 11.58 2.29
CA ALA A 70 11.00 10.19 2.70
C ALA A 70 10.46 9.19 1.66
N VAL A 71 9.75 9.67 0.62
CA VAL A 71 9.10 8.82 -0.39
C VAL A 71 10.04 7.79 -1.02
N PRO A 72 11.26 8.13 -1.48
CA PRO A 72 12.16 7.14 -2.09
C PRO A 72 12.63 6.03 -1.15
N ALA A 73 12.43 6.16 0.16
CA ALA A 73 12.72 5.12 1.14
C ALA A 73 11.48 4.30 1.51
N ILE A 74 10.28 4.76 1.13
CA ILE A 74 9.00 4.09 1.35
C ILE A 74 8.64 3.19 0.16
N VAL A 75 8.99 3.60 -1.07
CA VAL A 75 8.65 2.91 -2.33
C VAL A 75 9.86 2.35 -3.05
#